data_AF-A0A9N9JZY2-F1
#
_entry.id   AF-A0A9N9JZY2-F1
#
_cell.length_a   1.000
_cell.length_b   1.000
_cell.length_c   1.000
_cell.angle_alpha   90.00
_cell.angle_beta   90.00
_cell.angle_gamma   90.00
#
_symmetry.space_group_name_H-M   'P 1'
#
loop_
_entity.id
_entity.type
_entity.pdbx_description
1 polymer ?
#
loop_
_entity_poly.entity_id
_entity_poly.type
_entity_poly.pdbx_seq_one_letter_code
_entity_poly.pdbx_strand_id
1 'polypeptide(L)'
;FDELYGQLTSEKYRLLHQEILNEESQVGIFINTKIRLLICCDFCGKYRCIYSNTALGEEDSQTVVQYFENISYSCGSPILPDSHPLFNQLHIHQNITCDSPIERNYYSSRLKDVDLCYWCGAEDGIIDPSDELKSEFKTIYPLCASCYANGHEWSTRAPIVFQANKKV
;
A
#
# COMPACT_ATOMS: atom_id res chain seq x y z
N PHE A 1 6.34 -50.93 -3.67
CA PHE A 1 6.74 -49.60 -4.16
C PHE A 1 5.54 -48.77 -4.62
N ASP A 2 4.40 -49.38 -4.99
CA ASP A 2 3.20 -48.67 -5.48
C ASP A 2 2.18 -48.24 -4.40
N GLU A 3 2.41 -48.53 -3.12
CA GLU A 3 1.48 -48.13 -2.03
C GLU A 3 1.80 -46.77 -1.39
N LEU A 4 2.90 -46.09 -1.78
CA LEU A 4 3.32 -44.84 -1.12
C LEU A 4 3.14 -43.57 -1.97
N TYR A 5 3.07 -43.65 -3.29
CA TYR A 5 3.06 -42.48 -4.19
C TYR A 5 1.90 -42.58 -5.19
N GLY A 6 0.74 -42.05 -4.80
CA GLY A 6 -0.45 -42.05 -5.66
C GLY A 6 -1.59 -41.15 -5.18
N GLN A 7 -1.41 -40.35 -4.12
CA GLN A 7 -2.39 -39.35 -3.76
C GLN A 7 -2.13 -38.07 -4.57
N LEU A 8 -3.17 -37.56 -5.23
CA LEU A 8 -3.15 -36.20 -5.78
C LEU A 8 -2.86 -35.25 -4.62
N THR A 9 -1.69 -34.62 -4.65
CA THR A 9 -1.43 -33.48 -3.76
C THR A 9 -2.40 -32.38 -4.18
N SER A 10 -3.46 -32.15 -3.40
CA SER A 10 -4.34 -31.02 -3.68
C SER A 10 -3.59 -29.74 -3.29
N GLU A 11 -3.32 -28.89 -4.28
CA GLU A 11 -2.76 -27.53 -4.14
C GLU A 11 -3.46 -26.68 -3.05
N LYS A 12 -4.72 -27.03 -2.72
CA LYS A 12 -5.53 -26.44 -1.66
C LYS A 12 -4.83 -26.32 -0.29
N TYR A 13 -3.96 -27.26 0.08
CA TYR A 13 -3.25 -27.20 1.37
C TYR A 13 -1.90 -26.48 1.29
N ARG A 14 -1.29 -26.36 0.10
CA ARG A 14 -0.03 -25.65 -0.11
C ARG A 14 -0.25 -24.14 -0.10
N LEU A 15 -1.26 -23.69 -0.85
CA LEU A 15 -1.65 -22.28 -0.90
C LEU A 15 -2.05 -21.77 0.49
N LEU A 16 -2.90 -22.53 1.19
CA LEU A 16 -3.36 -22.14 2.53
C LEU A 16 -2.20 -22.02 3.54
N HIS A 17 -1.20 -22.90 3.48
CA HIS A 17 -0.08 -22.85 4.42
C HIS A 17 0.90 -21.70 4.11
N GLN A 18 1.15 -21.39 2.83
CA GLN A 18 1.93 -20.22 2.42
C GLN A 18 1.19 -18.90 2.74
N GLU A 19 -0.13 -18.86 2.54
CA GLU A 19 -0.98 -17.72 2.90
C GLU A 19 -0.98 -17.48 4.41
N ILE A 20 -1.16 -18.53 5.23
CA ILE A 20 -1.17 -18.41 6.70
C ILE A 20 0.20 -17.96 7.25
N LEU A 21 1.31 -18.51 6.75
CA LEU A 21 2.66 -18.11 7.21
C LEU A 21 3.04 -16.68 6.78
N ASN A 22 2.58 -16.24 5.60
CA ASN A 22 2.79 -14.87 5.12
C ASN A 22 1.89 -13.85 5.84
N GLU A 23 0.65 -14.22 6.19
CA GLU A 23 -0.27 -13.32 6.90
C GLU A 23 0.14 -13.12 8.37
N GLU A 24 0.56 -14.18 9.08
CA GLU A 24 0.98 -14.07 10.49
C GLU A 24 2.28 -13.26 10.67
N SER A 25 3.22 -13.35 9.72
CA SER A 25 4.49 -12.60 9.77
C SER A 25 4.38 -11.13 9.39
N GLN A 26 3.29 -10.72 8.73
CA GLN A 26 3.05 -9.35 8.25
C GLN A 26 2.17 -8.51 9.19
N VAL A 27 1.67 -9.09 10.29
CA VAL A 27 0.85 -8.35 11.26
C VAL A 27 1.62 -7.15 11.81
N GLY A 28 1.14 -5.94 11.50
CA GLY A 28 1.73 -4.68 11.98
C GLY A 28 2.95 -4.17 11.18
N ILE A 29 3.28 -4.74 10.02
CA ILE A 29 4.33 -4.20 9.15
C ILE A 29 3.85 -3.02 8.29
N PHE A 30 2.57 -3.04 7.91
CA PHE A 30 1.96 -2.06 7.01
C PHE A 30 1.53 -0.77 7.72
N ILE A 31 2.51 -0.08 8.31
CA ILE A 31 2.33 1.21 8.98
C ILE A 31 3.27 2.24 8.39
N ASN A 32 2.86 3.51 8.43
CA ASN A 32 3.59 4.61 7.80
C ASN A 32 5.06 4.76 8.26
N THR A 33 5.36 4.52 9.53
CA THR A 33 6.73 4.58 10.07
C THR A 33 7.66 3.50 9.54
N LYS A 34 7.11 2.47 8.91
CA LYS A 34 7.84 1.35 8.30
C LYS A 34 8.02 1.48 6.80
N ILE A 35 7.50 2.53 6.16
CA ILE A 35 7.74 2.79 4.74
C ILE A 35 9.23 3.10 4.54
N ARG A 36 9.85 2.44 3.56
CA ARG A 36 11.26 2.65 3.17
C ARG A 36 11.41 3.12 1.74
N LEU A 37 10.53 2.67 0.86
CA LEU A 37 10.57 2.97 -0.56
C LEU A 37 9.14 3.12 -1.10
N LEU A 38 9.03 3.75 -2.26
CA LEU A 38 7.81 3.83 -3.03
C LEU A 38 8.09 3.22 -4.41
N ILE A 39 7.13 2.47 -4.94
CA ILE A 39 7.22 1.90 -6.29
C ILE A 39 5.97 2.29 -7.09
N CYS A 40 6.15 2.68 -8.35
CA CYS A 40 5.04 2.97 -9.24
C CYS A 40 4.60 1.68 -9.94
N CYS A 41 3.29 1.45 -10.03
CA CYS A 41 2.77 0.36 -10.84
C CYS A 41 2.74 0.75 -12.32
N ASP A 42 3.39 -0.03 -13.19
CA ASP A 42 3.45 0.25 -14.63
C ASP A 42 2.09 0.16 -15.32
N PHE A 43 1.14 -0.57 -14.74
CA PHE A 43 -0.18 -0.77 -15.33
C PHE A 43 -1.18 0.34 -14.99
N CYS A 44 -1.13 0.88 -13.78
CA CYS A 44 -2.12 1.85 -13.31
C CYS A 44 -1.54 3.20 -12.87
N GLY A 45 -0.22 3.35 -12.87
CA GLY A 45 0.50 4.56 -12.49
C GLY A 45 0.44 4.92 -11.00
N LYS A 46 -0.22 4.11 -10.16
CA LYS A 46 -0.34 4.39 -8.73
C LYS A 46 0.92 3.99 -7.97
N TYR A 47 1.36 4.86 -7.07
CA TYR A 47 2.40 4.51 -6.11
C TYR A 47 1.91 3.53 -5.05
N ARG A 48 2.76 2.56 -4.73
CA ARG A 48 2.60 1.57 -3.67
C ARG A 48 3.75 1.70 -2.68
N CYS A 49 3.43 1.49 -1.41
CA CYS A 49 4.38 1.60 -0.31
C CYS A 49 5.12 0.28 -0.10
N ILE A 50 6.44 0.36 0.04
CA ILE A 50 7.28 -0.77 0.42
C ILE A 50 7.74 -0.57 1.86
N TYR A 51 7.56 -1.61 2.67
CA TYR A 51 7.71 -1.57 4.12
C TYR A 51 8.87 -2.46 4.58
N SER A 52 9.50 -2.07 5.69
CA SER A 52 10.45 -2.91 6.43
C SER A 52 10.42 -2.59 7.92
N ASN A 53 10.65 -3.60 8.76
CA ASN A 53 10.83 -3.43 10.20
C ASN A 53 12.13 -2.69 10.54
N THR A 54 13.15 -2.78 9.69
CA THR A 54 14.45 -2.14 9.89
C THR A 54 14.63 -0.98 8.91
N ALA A 55 15.52 -0.04 9.25
CA ALA A 55 16.00 0.91 8.25
C ALA A 55 16.86 0.15 7.22
N LEU A 56 16.83 0.60 5.97
CA LEU A 56 17.74 0.09 4.96
C LEU A 56 19.10 0.76 5.13
N GLY A 57 20.18 -0.03 5.03
CA GLY A 57 21.52 0.51 4.87
C GLY A 57 21.66 1.27 3.55
N GLU A 58 22.71 2.06 3.40
CA GLU A 58 22.97 2.80 2.16
C GLU A 58 23.18 1.85 0.97
N GLU A 59 23.97 0.78 1.17
CA GLU A 59 24.23 -0.25 0.15
C GLU A 59 22.95 -1.01 -0.25
N ASP A 60 22.14 -1.42 0.73
CA ASP A 60 20.84 -2.06 0.48
C ASP A 60 19.90 -1.14 -0.28
N SER A 61 19.85 0.14 0.10
CA SER A 61 18.99 1.14 -0.56
C SER A 61 19.39 1.31 -2.03
N GLN A 62 20.69 1.44 -2.31
CA GLN A 62 21.20 1.56 -3.69
C GLN A 62 20.92 0.30 -4.50
N THR A 63 21.16 -0.88 -3.93
CA THR A 63 20.92 -2.17 -4.58
C THR A 63 19.45 -2.33 -4.97
N VAL A 64 18.53 -1.98 -4.08
CA VAL A 64 17.09 -2.11 -4.33
C VAL A 64 16.60 -1.09 -5.35
N VAL A 65 17.06 0.16 -5.28
CA VAL A 65 16.71 1.19 -6.26
C VAL A 65 17.14 0.76 -7.66
N GLN A 66 18.38 0.29 -7.83
CA GLN A 66 18.87 -0.22 -9.11
C GLN A 66 18.08 -1.43 -9.58
N TYR A 67 17.68 -2.33 -8.68
CA TYR A 67 16.82 -3.45 -9.03
C TYR A 67 15.45 -2.96 -9.55
N PHE A 68 14.82 -1.99 -8.86
CA PHE A 68 13.52 -1.46 -9.25
C PHE A 68 13.51 -0.66 -10.54
N GLU A 69 14.62 -0.06 -10.93
CA GLU A 69 14.76 0.57 -12.26
C GLU A 69 14.70 -0.43 -13.42
N ASN A 70 14.95 -1.73 -13.15
CA ASN A 70 15.08 -2.76 -14.17
C ASN A 70 13.94 -3.78 -14.19
N ILE A 71 12.91 -3.62 -13.34
CA ILE A 71 11.73 -4.49 -13.34
C ILE A 71 10.49 -3.72 -13.79
N SER A 72 9.49 -4.49 -14.22
CA SER A 72 8.12 -3.97 -14.29
C SER A 72 7.31 -4.51 -13.11
N TYR A 73 6.66 -3.62 -12.39
CA TYR A 73 5.83 -3.92 -11.23
C TYR A 73 4.34 -3.72 -11.52
N SER A 74 3.54 -4.72 -11.15
CA SER A 74 2.08 -4.67 -11.13
C SER A 74 1.54 -4.78 -9.72
N CYS A 75 0.44 -4.07 -9.42
CA CYS A 75 -0.23 -4.14 -8.12
C CYS A 75 -0.50 -5.59 -7.71
N GLY A 76 -0.13 -5.94 -6.48
CA GLY A 76 -0.37 -7.25 -5.90
C GLY A 76 0.75 -8.28 -6.15
N SER A 77 1.67 -7.99 -7.07
CA SER A 77 2.81 -8.88 -7.33
C SER A 77 3.89 -8.77 -6.25
N PRO A 78 4.66 -9.85 -6.00
CA PRO A 78 5.87 -9.76 -5.21
C PRO A 78 6.86 -8.78 -5.84
N ILE A 79 7.57 -8.01 -5.00
CA ILE A 79 8.55 -7.00 -5.45
C ILE A 79 9.95 -7.56 -5.65
N LEU A 80 10.29 -8.69 -5.05
CA LEU A 80 11.60 -9.32 -5.12
C LEU A 80 11.43 -10.83 -5.31
N PRO A 81 12.34 -11.51 -6.03
CA PRO A 81 12.38 -12.96 -6.08
C PRO A 81 12.94 -13.53 -4.76
N ASP A 82 12.58 -14.77 -4.43
CA ASP A 82 13.00 -15.48 -3.22
C ASP A 82 14.54 -15.55 -3.05
N SER A 83 15.28 -15.49 -4.16
CA SER A 83 16.74 -15.49 -4.16
C SER A 83 17.38 -14.14 -3.81
N HIS A 84 16.60 -13.07 -3.74
CA HIS A 84 17.11 -11.73 -3.45
C HIS A 84 17.47 -11.60 -1.95
N PRO A 85 18.64 -11.04 -1.58
CA PRO A 85 19.06 -10.92 -0.18
C PRO A 85 18.04 -10.23 0.73
N LEU A 86 17.29 -9.27 0.17
CA LEU A 86 16.30 -8.47 0.89
C LEU A 86 14.87 -8.99 0.80
N PHE A 87 14.65 -10.19 0.24
CA PHE A 87 13.33 -10.80 0.06
C PHE A 87 12.53 -10.87 1.38
N ASN A 88 13.17 -11.30 2.47
CA ASN A 88 12.53 -11.41 3.79
C ASN A 88 12.47 -10.09 4.58
N GLN A 89 13.04 -9.01 4.04
CA GLN A 89 13.14 -7.72 4.72
C GLN A 89 12.19 -6.67 4.13
N LEU A 90 11.95 -6.73 2.82
CA LEU A 90 11.09 -5.80 2.11
C LEU A 90 9.73 -6.43 1.83
N HIS A 91 8.68 -5.72 2.22
CA HIS A 91 7.32 -6.21 2.13
C HIS A 91 6.44 -5.18 1.40
N ILE A 92 5.51 -5.68 0.61
CA ILE A 92 4.50 -4.88 -0.08
C ILE A 92 3.13 -5.52 0.16
N HIS A 93 2.06 -4.73 0.07
CA HIS A 93 0.72 -5.29 0.03
C HIS A 93 0.52 -6.10 -1.26
N GLN A 94 0.40 -7.42 -1.14
CA GLN A 94 0.07 -8.29 -2.28
C GLN A 94 -1.44 -8.44 -2.47
N ASN A 95 -2.24 -8.19 -1.43
CA ASN A 95 -3.71 -8.12 -1.53
C ASN A 95 -4.16 -6.70 -1.96
N ILE A 96 -3.66 -6.22 -3.10
CA ILE A 96 -4.03 -4.94 -3.69
C ILE A 96 -4.07 -5.05 -5.22
N THR A 97 -5.01 -4.38 -5.85
CA THR A 97 -5.20 -4.41 -7.31
C THR A 97 -4.98 -3.03 -7.92
N CYS A 98 -4.97 -2.95 -9.26
CA CYS A 98 -4.90 -1.69 -9.97
C CYS A 98 -6.12 -0.78 -9.73
N ASP A 99 -7.27 -1.35 -9.38
CA ASP A 99 -8.50 -0.62 -9.05
C ASP A 99 -8.51 -0.11 -7.60
N SER A 100 -7.62 -0.64 -6.76
CA SER A 100 -7.50 -0.20 -5.38
C SER A 100 -6.94 1.23 -5.33
N PRO A 101 -7.46 2.10 -4.46
CA PRO A 101 -6.95 3.46 -4.29
C PRO A 101 -5.50 3.45 -3.80
N ILE A 102 -4.84 4.61 -3.82
CA ILE A 102 -3.54 4.79 -3.19
C ILE A 102 -3.64 4.44 -1.70
N GLU A 103 -2.60 3.78 -1.19
CA GLU A 103 -2.55 3.39 0.21
C GLU A 103 -2.60 4.64 1.11
N ARG A 104 -3.45 4.63 2.14
CA ARG A 104 -3.55 5.76 3.08
C ARG A 104 -2.21 6.12 3.73
N ASN A 105 -1.33 5.13 3.91
CA ASN A 105 -0.02 5.33 4.50
C ASN A 105 0.91 6.19 3.61
N TYR A 106 0.73 6.17 2.28
CA TYR A 106 1.45 7.03 1.33
C TYR A 106 1.36 8.50 1.73
N TYR A 107 0.16 8.98 2.06
CA TYR A 107 -0.09 10.38 2.40
C TYR A 107 0.58 10.85 3.69
N SER A 108 0.94 9.90 4.56
CA SER A 108 1.68 10.16 5.79
C SER A 108 3.16 9.78 5.70
N SER A 109 3.61 9.32 4.53
CA SER A 109 5.00 8.98 4.26
C SER A 109 5.85 10.25 4.17
N ARG A 110 7.07 10.17 4.67
CA ARG A 110 8.08 11.23 4.47
C ARG A 110 8.75 11.18 3.10
N LEU A 111 8.53 10.10 2.35
CA LEU A 111 9.04 9.91 0.98
C LEU A 111 8.08 10.47 -0.08
N LYS A 112 6.93 11.00 0.35
CA LYS A 112 5.95 11.58 -0.56
C LYS A 112 6.41 12.98 -0.93
N ASP A 113 6.59 13.20 -2.22
CA ASP A 113 6.96 14.52 -2.75
C ASP A 113 5.78 15.29 -3.36
N VAL A 114 4.69 14.60 -3.71
CA VAL A 114 3.52 15.17 -4.38
C VAL A 114 2.21 14.70 -3.76
N ASP A 115 1.18 15.54 -3.80
CA ASP A 115 -0.17 15.16 -3.38
C ASP A 115 -0.95 14.59 -4.57
N LEU A 116 -1.19 13.28 -4.52
CA LEU A 116 -1.89 12.54 -5.56
C LEU A 116 -3.34 12.29 -5.18
N CYS A 117 -4.24 12.29 -6.16
CA CYS A 117 -5.63 11.87 -5.99
C CYS A 117 -5.69 10.47 -5.37
N TYR A 118 -6.45 10.32 -4.29
CA TYR A 118 -6.64 9.08 -3.54
C TYR A 118 -7.05 7.91 -4.43
N TRP A 119 -7.93 8.16 -5.40
CA TRP A 119 -8.53 7.12 -6.21
C TRP A 119 -7.68 6.73 -7.40
N CYS A 120 -7.26 7.71 -8.22
CA CYS A 120 -6.59 7.43 -9.49
C CYS A 120 -5.07 7.64 -9.45
N GLY A 121 -4.55 8.39 -8.48
CA GLY A 121 -3.13 8.75 -8.42
C GLY A 121 -2.70 9.90 -9.33
N ALA A 122 -3.64 10.62 -9.95
CA ALA A 122 -3.33 11.83 -10.71
C ALA A 122 -2.85 12.95 -9.77
N GLU A 123 -1.81 13.68 -10.19
CA GLU A 123 -1.29 14.87 -9.51
C GLU A 123 -2.11 16.12 -9.87
N ASP A 124 -2.67 16.14 -11.08
CA ASP A 124 -3.39 17.28 -11.62
C ASP A 124 -4.89 17.25 -11.30
N GLY A 125 -5.51 18.42 -11.39
CA GLY A 125 -6.95 18.58 -11.21
C GLY A 125 -7.45 18.26 -9.80
N ILE A 126 -6.58 18.30 -8.79
CA ILE A 126 -6.98 18.21 -7.37
C ILE A 126 -7.92 19.37 -7.05
N ILE A 127 -9.08 19.03 -6.49
CA ILE A 127 -10.09 20.01 -6.06
C ILE A 127 -9.94 20.30 -4.57
N ASP A 128 -10.45 21.44 -4.14
CA ASP A 128 -10.48 21.80 -2.72
C ASP A 128 -11.71 21.18 -2.02
N PRO A 129 -11.53 20.58 -0.83
CA PRO A 129 -12.67 20.13 -0.03
C PRO A 129 -13.45 21.31 0.53
N SER A 130 -14.76 21.11 0.76
CA SER A 130 -15.62 22.15 1.34
C SER A 130 -15.23 22.46 2.79
N ASP A 131 -15.60 23.64 3.26
CA ASP A 131 -15.27 24.07 4.63
C ASP A 131 -16.02 23.23 5.68
N GLU A 132 -17.23 22.76 5.35
CA GLU A 132 -17.96 21.80 6.19
C GLU A 132 -17.15 20.53 6.37
N LEU A 133 -16.64 19.95 5.27
CA LEU A 133 -15.86 18.71 5.33
C LEU A 133 -14.56 18.89 6.13
N LYS A 134 -13.88 20.04 5.96
CA LYS A 134 -12.67 20.40 6.74
C LYS A 134 -12.98 20.55 8.23
N SER A 135 -14.18 21.01 8.58
CA SER A 135 -14.61 21.15 9.98
C SER A 135 -14.95 19.80 10.63
N GLU A 136 -15.31 18.81 9.83
CA GLU A 136 -15.74 17.49 10.30
C GLU A 136 -14.61 16.48 10.42
N PHE A 137 -13.53 16.61 9.65
CA PHE A 137 -12.46 15.59 9.59
C PHE A 137 -11.07 16.19 9.71
N LYS A 138 -10.20 15.54 10.51
CA LYS A 138 -8.79 15.94 10.62
C LYS A 138 -7.97 15.62 9.38
N THR A 139 -8.37 14.59 8.63
CA THR A 139 -7.65 14.15 7.44
C THR A 139 -8.64 13.93 6.33
N ILE A 140 -8.43 14.64 5.23
CA ILE A 140 -9.16 14.51 3.97
C ILE A 140 -8.12 14.17 2.92
N TYR A 141 -8.27 13.03 2.26
CA TYR A 141 -7.33 12.63 1.22
C TYR A 141 -7.64 13.38 -0.09
N PRO A 142 -6.63 13.77 -0.88
CA PRO A 142 -6.85 14.53 -2.12
C PRO A 142 -7.79 13.80 -3.08
N LEU A 143 -8.61 14.58 -3.78
CA LEU A 143 -9.55 14.10 -4.80
C LEU A 143 -9.40 14.97 -6.04
N CYS A 144 -9.31 14.37 -7.22
CA CYS A 144 -9.31 15.12 -8.47
C CYS A 144 -10.73 15.29 -9.04
N ALA A 145 -10.92 16.34 -9.85
CA ALA A 145 -12.18 16.66 -10.49
C ALA A 145 -12.73 15.51 -11.35
N SER A 146 -11.84 14.77 -12.04
CA SER A 146 -12.23 13.61 -12.84
C SER A 146 -12.82 12.50 -11.97
N CYS A 147 -12.18 12.15 -10.86
CA CYS A 147 -12.72 11.15 -9.93
C CYS A 147 -14.03 11.61 -9.30
N TYR A 148 -14.13 12.89 -8.90
CA TYR A 148 -15.37 13.46 -8.36
C TYR A 148 -16.52 13.39 -9.37
N ALA A 149 -16.28 13.76 -10.64
CA ALA A 149 -17.28 13.67 -11.71
C ALA A 149 -17.70 12.22 -12.01
N ASN A 150 -16.81 11.24 -11.80
CA ASN A 150 -17.09 9.82 -11.91
C ASN A 150 -17.77 9.23 -10.65
N GLY A 151 -18.17 10.07 -9.69
CA GLY A 151 -18.93 9.66 -8.51
C GLY A 151 -18.07 9.15 -7.34
N HIS A 152 -16.75 9.34 -7.38
CA HIS A 152 -15.92 9.08 -6.21
C HIS A 152 -16.10 10.16 -5.15
N GLU A 153 -16.21 9.73 -3.90
CA GLU A 153 -16.31 10.60 -2.74
C GLU A 153 -14.95 10.87 -2.08
N TRP A 154 -14.93 11.86 -1.19
CA TRP A 154 -13.79 12.17 -0.34
C TRP A 154 -13.51 11.01 0.62
N SER A 155 -12.30 10.47 0.57
CA SER A 155 -11.82 9.56 1.60
C SER A 155 -11.36 10.39 2.80
N THR A 156 -11.83 10.06 4.00
CA THR A 156 -11.55 10.82 5.21
C THR A 156 -11.08 9.94 6.36
N ARG A 157 -10.48 10.57 7.38
CA ARG A 157 -10.09 9.93 8.64
C ARG A 157 -10.21 10.89 9.82
N ALA A 158 -10.34 10.28 11.00
CA ALA A 158 -10.41 10.95 12.30
C ALA A 158 -11.48 12.06 12.35
N PRO A 159 -12.77 11.67 12.46
CA PRO A 159 -13.86 12.61 12.66
C PRO A 159 -13.60 13.50 13.88
N ILE A 160 -13.87 14.79 13.73
CA ILE A 160 -13.80 15.80 14.79
C ILE A 160 -15.13 15.73 15.54
N VAL A 161 -15.21 14.81 16.50
CA VAL A 161 -16.36 14.78 17.39
C VAL A 161 -16.29 16.01 18.30
N PHE A 162 -17.19 16.97 18.09
CA PHE A 162 -17.42 18.02 19.08
C PHE A 162 -17.95 17.35 20.35
N GLN A 163 -17.09 17.22 21.37
CA GLN A 163 -17.58 16.90 22.71
C GLN A 163 -18.42 18.08 23.17
N ALA A 164 -19.74 17.96 23.03
CA ALA A 164 -20.67 18.84 23.70
C ALA A 164 -20.38 18.73 25.20
N ASN A 165 -19.79 19.79 25.77
CA ASN A 165 -19.51 19.90 27.19
C ASN A 165 -20.75 19.46 27.99
N LYS A 166 -20.65 18.36 28.74
CA LYS A 166 -21.58 18.08 29.84
C LYS A 166 -21.42 19.23 30.83
N LYS A 167 -22.34 20.19 30.79
CA LYS A 167 -22.52 21.16 31.88
C LYS A 167 -22.80 20.35 33.15
N VAL A 168 -21.91 20.46 34.12
CA VAL A 168 -22.12 20.07 35.52
C VAL A 168 -23.02 21.11 36.16
#